data_AF-A0A402CU11-F1
#
_entry.id   AF-A0A402CU11-F1
#
_cell.length_a   1.000
_cell.length_b   1.000
_cell.length_c   1.000
_cell.angle_alpha   90.00
_cell.angle_beta   90.00
_cell.angle_gamma   90.00
#
_symmetry.space_group_name_H-M   'P 1'
#
loop_
_entity.id
_entity.type
_entity.pdbx_description
1 polymer ?
#
loop_
_entity_poly.entity_id
_entity_poly.type
_entity_poly.pdbx_seq_one_letter_code
_entity_poly.pdbx_strand_id
1 'polypeptide(L)'
;MNIHRTLSNVLAAAAVLASLALLAAPQTGWIVRAQIKHVFSPGNPWDLDKNVTIPESKSDYSVQLASVRGDAAQKTRQARALEQRFPDTPSLYANTMRYATAGPISLYRDDQIYIEGATPPGPGQFQPRRIPSSQADLDAFDRDAANGERLDPDNAYFPAMRAIGLFAAHRDPEALAAVHRAAQKTQWREYYTDEVQGNMRKRELANGPQSEIVRTEVFASTLFPHYARLRAVTRTATYAAMQAEIHGQAARGARIRRDLMQIGGLMRAQSQSAIGALVGIALTREALNRPGGAPFIPDKDEQKPTSERIDAYCAFLQSRHLNSDIPAIRAEYEAGTTARSITDRAFESHGSALLQPFRDASDSWAVGAGMLVNSVWALALGVLAFLASRSPAIRRAAALPRRRVAGIWTGLFLGVFALSQRPPLSTLSPSSEWLSILPIVSLSAALLLTGTLLWRLRRRRSFLGEAARDAIAAFAFTCITGVIVITQVTALGEANATVQQIFDMSGEDSRTTPQPYHPILLFAIPLEIILVSAVLGLIRRIPLSVAVVRSVTRSAAATTAVGVLIYGICVLGILRDEHTLRQQNDWILQNEPQYLAQRAHQTWPGVTQWPKSES
;
A
#
# COMPACT_ATOMS: atom_id res chain seq x y z
N MET A 1 -28.70 -25.00 39.72
CA MET A 1 -28.74 -23.58 39.29
C MET A 1 -27.47 -22.79 39.62
N ASN A 2 -26.69 -23.16 40.65
CA ASN A 2 -25.46 -22.43 41.04
C ASN A 2 -24.28 -22.60 40.06
N ILE A 3 -24.07 -23.79 39.49
CA ILE A 3 -22.93 -24.09 38.60
C ILE A 3 -22.84 -23.11 37.40
N HIS A 4 -23.97 -22.82 36.76
CA HIS A 4 -24.01 -21.93 35.59
C HIS A 4 -23.61 -20.48 35.91
N ARG A 5 -24.00 -19.98 37.10
CA ARG A 5 -23.62 -18.63 37.56
C ARG A 5 -22.14 -18.57 37.89
N THR A 6 -21.62 -19.58 38.59
CA THR A 6 -20.20 -19.67 38.92
C THR A 6 -19.36 -19.71 37.65
N LEU A 7 -19.72 -20.54 36.67
CA LEU A 7 -18.99 -20.64 35.40
C LEU A 7 -19.00 -19.31 34.63
N SER A 8 -20.15 -18.64 34.55
CA SER A 8 -20.25 -17.33 33.87
C SER A 8 -19.40 -16.27 34.54
N ASN A 9 -19.33 -16.25 35.87
CA ASN A 9 -18.51 -15.28 36.61
C ASN A 9 -17.01 -15.56 36.42
N VAL A 10 -16.62 -16.83 36.43
CA VAL A 10 -15.22 -17.23 36.18
C VAL A 10 -14.80 -16.85 34.76
N LEU A 11 -15.63 -17.12 33.75
CA LEU A 11 -15.35 -16.73 32.36
C LEU A 11 -15.23 -15.20 32.21
N ALA A 12 -16.14 -14.44 32.80
CA ALA A 12 -16.08 -12.98 32.76
C ALA A 12 -14.81 -12.44 33.43
N ALA A 13 -14.44 -12.97 34.61
CA ALA A 13 -13.21 -12.60 35.28
C ALA A 13 -11.97 -12.93 34.44
N ALA A 14 -11.93 -14.12 33.83
CA ALA A 14 -10.85 -14.53 32.94
C ALA A 14 -10.72 -13.62 31.71
N ALA A 15 -11.86 -13.27 31.07
CA ALA A 15 -11.88 -12.37 29.92
C ALA A 15 -11.38 -10.96 30.29
N VAL A 16 -11.80 -10.42 31.43
CA VAL A 16 -11.33 -9.11 31.92
C VAL A 16 -9.83 -9.15 32.20
N LEU A 17 -9.34 -10.16 32.90
CA LEU A 17 -7.91 -10.31 33.18
C LEU A 17 -7.10 -10.46 31.88
N ALA A 18 -7.58 -11.24 30.91
CA ALA A 18 -6.95 -11.40 29.61
C ALA A 18 -6.91 -10.08 28.84
N SER A 19 -8.01 -9.31 28.78
CA SER A 19 -8.02 -7.99 28.14
C SER A 19 -7.06 -7.01 28.80
N LEU A 20 -7.01 -6.99 30.14
CA LEU A 20 -6.09 -6.13 30.88
C LEU A 20 -4.64 -6.52 30.62
N ALA A 21 -4.33 -7.82 30.60
CA ALA A 21 -3.00 -8.34 30.30
C ALA A 21 -2.57 -7.96 28.86
N LEU A 22 -3.45 -8.14 27.87
CA LEU A 22 -3.18 -7.78 26.48
C LEU A 22 -3.01 -6.27 26.31
N LEU A 23 -3.80 -5.45 27.00
CA LEU A 23 -3.71 -3.99 26.91
C LEU A 23 -2.45 -3.43 27.58
N ALA A 24 -2.05 -4.04 28.71
CA ALA A 24 -0.90 -3.63 29.51
C ALA A 24 0.44 -4.10 28.91
N ALA A 25 0.46 -5.25 28.25
CA ALA A 25 1.67 -5.77 27.62
C ALA A 25 2.09 -4.88 26.43
N PRO A 26 3.34 -4.38 26.39
CA PRO A 26 3.79 -3.49 25.31
C PRO A 26 3.67 -4.10 23.92
N GLN A 27 3.88 -5.42 23.79
CA GLN A 27 3.91 -6.15 22.52
C GLN A 27 2.52 -6.31 21.89
N THR A 28 1.46 -6.43 22.69
CA THR A 28 0.08 -6.66 22.22
C THR A 28 -0.82 -5.45 22.42
N GLY A 29 -0.50 -4.57 23.38
CA GLY A 29 -1.34 -3.44 23.73
C GLY A 29 -1.51 -2.43 22.60
N TRP A 30 -0.50 -2.28 21.72
CA TRP A 30 -0.63 -1.41 20.55
C TRP A 30 -1.61 -1.98 19.51
N ILE A 31 -1.63 -3.31 19.30
CA ILE A 31 -2.60 -4.00 18.43
C ILE A 31 -4.02 -3.76 18.94
N VAL A 32 -4.24 -4.01 20.25
CA VAL A 32 -5.54 -3.81 20.88
C VAL A 32 -6.00 -2.36 20.76
N ARG A 33 -5.12 -1.39 21.04
CA ARG A 33 -5.45 0.05 20.91
C ARG A 33 -5.76 0.44 19.47
N ALA A 34 -4.99 -0.06 18.50
CA ALA A 34 -5.22 0.21 17.08
C ALA A 34 -6.57 -0.36 16.61
N GLN A 35 -6.91 -1.59 16.99
CA GLN A 35 -8.21 -2.20 16.66
C GLN A 35 -9.37 -1.52 17.36
N ILE A 36 -9.23 -1.14 18.64
CA ILE A 36 -10.24 -0.32 19.35
C ILE A 36 -10.45 1.01 18.60
N LYS A 37 -9.36 1.71 18.25
CA LYS A 37 -9.45 2.95 17.48
C LYS A 37 -10.18 2.74 16.16
N HIS A 38 -9.88 1.66 15.44
CA HIS A 38 -10.55 1.31 14.19
C HIS A 38 -12.05 0.99 14.38
N VAL A 39 -12.42 0.29 15.46
CA VAL A 39 -13.81 -0.03 15.77
C VAL A 39 -14.65 1.22 16.08
N PHE A 40 -14.06 2.23 16.71
CA PHE A 40 -14.77 3.44 17.16
C PHE A 40 -14.57 4.69 16.29
N SER A 41 -13.59 4.69 15.38
CA SER A 41 -13.30 5.80 14.48
C SER A 41 -13.45 5.34 13.03
N PRO A 42 -14.47 5.81 12.28
CA PRO A 42 -14.55 5.60 10.85
C PRO A 42 -13.30 6.15 10.17
N GLY A 43 -12.57 5.30 9.47
CA GLY A 43 -11.41 5.68 8.67
C GLY A 43 -10.51 4.48 8.44
N ASN A 44 -9.77 4.53 7.33
CA ASN A 44 -8.72 3.57 7.06
C ASN A 44 -7.76 3.57 8.28
N PRO A 45 -7.58 2.43 8.97
CA PRO A 45 -6.72 2.34 10.16
C PRO A 45 -5.27 2.70 9.85
N TRP A 46 -4.92 2.68 8.56
CA TRP A 46 -3.61 3.00 8.00
C TRP A 46 -3.51 4.45 7.47
N ASP A 47 -4.62 5.19 7.33
CA ASP A 47 -4.65 6.61 6.92
C ASP A 47 -4.35 7.53 8.13
N LEU A 48 -3.13 7.39 8.67
CA LEU A 48 -2.65 8.13 9.83
C LEU A 48 -1.86 9.39 9.45
N ASP A 49 -1.66 9.65 8.16
CA ASP A 49 -0.74 10.69 7.68
C ASP A 49 -1.34 12.11 7.71
N LYS A 50 -2.67 12.26 7.85
CA LYS A 50 -3.30 13.54 7.50
C LYS A 50 -3.19 14.66 8.54
N ASN A 51 -2.97 14.39 9.83
CA ASN A 51 -3.07 15.47 10.84
C ASN A 51 -2.16 15.34 12.08
N VAL A 52 -1.16 14.46 12.12
CA VAL A 52 -0.33 14.35 13.33
C VAL A 52 0.79 15.39 13.33
N THR A 53 0.62 16.42 14.16
CA THR A 53 1.70 17.36 14.51
C THR A 53 2.68 16.64 15.43
N ILE A 54 3.76 16.11 14.87
CA ILE A 54 4.86 15.57 15.66
C ILE A 54 5.67 16.76 16.16
N PRO A 55 6.05 16.83 17.45
CA PRO A 55 7.02 17.81 17.91
C PRO A 55 8.26 17.70 17.02
N GLU A 56 8.50 18.70 16.18
CA GLU A 56 9.56 18.62 15.18
C GLU A 56 10.89 18.42 15.91
N SER A 57 11.42 17.19 15.84
CA SER A 57 12.79 16.92 16.25
C SER A 57 13.67 17.63 15.25
N LYS A 58 14.18 18.81 15.64
CA LYS A 58 15.00 19.64 14.76
C LYS A 58 16.34 18.98 14.40
N SER A 59 16.73 17.90 15.07
CA SER A 59 17.98 17.18 14.81
C SER A 59 17.80 15.86 14.06
N ASP A 60 16.58 15.31 13.98
CA ASP A 60 16.35 14.01 13.33
C ASP A 60 16.11 14.18 11.82
N TYR A 61 17.17 14.01 11.04
CA TYR A 61 17.12 14.10 9.58
C TYR A 61 16.02 13.22 8.96
N SER A 62 15.90 11.96 9.40
CA SER A 62 14.97 11.00 8.80
C SER A 62 13.50 11.45 8.95
N VAL A 63 13.15 11.99 10.12
CA VAL A 63 11.81 12.52 10.42
C VAL A 63 11.55 13.82 9.67
N GLN A 64 12.58 14.66 9.47
CA GLN A 64 12.47 15.92 8.73
C GLN A 64 12.28 15.65 7.23
N LEU A 65 13.03 14.72 6.65
CA LEU A 65 12.82 14.26 5.27
C LEU A 65 11.41 13.69 5.10
N ALA A 66 10.98 12.83 6.01
CA ALA A 66 9.63 12.28 6.04
C ALA A 66 8.53 13.31 6.31
N SER A 67 8.89 14.56 6.62
CA SER A 67 7.94 15.66 6.77
C SER A 67 7.79 16.51 5.51
N VAL A 68 8.57 16.21 4.47
CA VAL A 68 8.40 16.77 3.14
C VAL A 68 7.06 16.30 2.55
N ARG A 69 6.22 17.25 2.14
CA ARG A 69 4.83 17.03 1.69
C ARG A 69 4.49 17.92 0.49
N GLY A 70 3.36 17.62 -0.15
CA GLY A 70 2.86 18.36 -1.30
C GLY A 70 3.17 17.72 -2.65
N ASP A 71 2.98 18.49 -3.72
CA ASP A 71 3.36 18.08 -5.07
C ASP A 71 4.89 17.95 -5.23
N ALA A 72 5.35 17.43 -6.37
CA ALA A 72 6.77 17.23 -6.64
C ALA A 72 7.62 18.49 -6.50
N ALA A 73 7.12 19.66 -6.90
CA ALA A 73 7.83 20.92 -6.83
C ALA A 73 7.91 21.44 -5.38
N GLN A 74 6.81 21.32 -4.61
CA GLN A 74 6.77 21.62 -3.18
C GLN A 74 7.72 20.70 -2.41
N LYS A 75 7.69 19.39 -2.68
CA LYS A 75 8.60 18.42 -2.06
C LYS A 75 10.07 18.76 -2.32
N THR A 76 10.41 19.08 -3.58
CA THR A 76 11.77 19.47 -3.96
C THR A 76 12.23 20.72 -3.19
N ARG A 77 11.40 21.77 -3.12
CA ARG A 77 11.74 23.00 -2.38
C ARG A 77 11.93 22.76 -0.88
N GLN A 78 11.04 21.98 -0.28
CA GLN A 78 11.12 21.65 1.14
C GLN A 78 12.35 20.80 1.46
N ALA A 79 12.67 19.82 0.61
CA ALA A 79 13.88 19.00 0.77
C ALA A 79 15.15 19.87 0.67
N ARG A 80 15.26 20.77 -0.33
CA ARG A 80 16.40 21.70 -0.44
C ARG A 80 16.55 22.62 0.79
N ALA A 81 15.45 23.03 1.41
CA ALA A 81 15.51 23.83 2.63
C ALA A 81 16.17 23.07 3.81
N LEU A 82 16.16 21.73 3.78
CA LEU A 82 16.85 20.90 4.78
C LEU A 82 18.38 20.90 4.61
N GLU A 83 18.91 21.33 3.46
CA GLU A 83 20.36 21.35 3.21
C GLU A 83 21.11 22.27 4.18
N GLN A 84 20.47 23.37 4.61
CA GLN A 84 21.06 24.27 5.61
C GLN A 84 21.30 23.58 6.95
N ARG A 85 20.53 22.54 7.26
CA ARG A 85 20.57 21.81 8.53
C ARG A 85 21.32 20.48 8.42
N PHE A 86 21.29 19.86 7.25
CA PHE A 86 21.90 18.55 7.00
C PHE A 86 22.78 18.57 5.74
N PRO A 87 23.78 19.48 5.65
CA PRO A 87 24.58 19.68 4.42
C PRO A 87 25.47 18.48 4.08
N ASP A 88 25.77 17.62 5.05
CA ASP A 88 26.67 16.48 4.89
C ASP A 88 25.91 15.14 4.76
N THR A 89 24.64 15.18 4.39
CA THR A 89 23.78 13.98 4.26
C THR A 89 23.54 13.65 2.79
N PRO A 90 24.25 12.67 2.19
CA PRO A 90 24.11 12.35 0.76
C PRO A 90 22.69 11.91 0.39
N SER A 91 21.98 11.24 1.29
CA SER A 91 20.59 10.82 1.04
C SER A 91 19.62 11.99 0.89
N LEU A 92 19.94 13.17 1.42
CA LEU A 92 19.10 14.37 1.25
C LEU A 92 19.13 14.81 -0.21
N TYR A 93 20.33 14.88 -0.80
CA TYR A 93 20.52 15.23 -2.20
C TYR A 93 19.90 14.18 -3.13
N ALA A 94 20.05 12.90 -2.81
CA ALA A 94 19.42 11.81 -3.56
C ALA A 94 17.88 11.93 -3.59
N ASN A 95 17.25 12.11 -2.42
CA ASN A 95 15.79 12.26 -2.33
C ASN A 95 15.30 13.56 -2.97
N THR A 96 16.05 14.65 -2.83
CA THR A 96 15.75 15.94 -3.49
C THR A 96 15.72 15.78 -5.01
N MET A 97 16.72 15.13 -5.59
CA MET A 97 16.76 14.85 -7.03
C MET A 97 15.62 13.92 -7.45
N ARG A 98 15.29 12.90 -6.65
CA ARG A 98 14.15 12.02 -6.92
C ARG A 98 12.83 12.78 -6.98
N TYR A 99 12.54 13.66 -6.01
CA TYR A 99 11.36 14.51 -6.05
C TYR A 99 11.36 15.44 -7.27
N ALA A 100 12.51 15.99 -7.62
CA ALA A 100 12.65 16.87 -8.79
C ALA A 100 12.30 16.14 -10.10
N THR A 101 12.73 14.88 -10.27
CA THR A 101 12.40 14.07 -11.47
C THR A 101 10.92 13.67 -11.58
N ALA A 102 10.16 13.78 -10.49
CA ALA A 102 8.71 13.56 -10.47
C ALA A 102 7.90 14.76 -10.99
N GLY A 103 8.54 15.93 -11.17
CA GLY A 103 7.87 17.13 -11.64
C GLY A 103 8.82 18.11 -12.35
N PRO A 104 9.52 19.00 -11.61
CA PRO A 104 10.30 20.10 -12.20
C PRO A 104 11.33 19.71 -13.26
N ILE A 105 11.91 18.51 -13.16
CA ILE A 105 12.92 18.01 -14.08
C ILE A 105 12.30 16.99 -15.01
N SER A 106 12.14 17.39 -16.28
CA SER A 106 11.67 16.52 -17.35
C SER A 106 12.69 16.40 -18.46
N LEU A 107 13.19 15.18 -18.68
CA LEU A 107 13.94 14.79 -19.86
C LEU A 107 12.97 14.21 -20.90
N TYR A 108 12.81 14.91 -22.02
CA TYR A 108 12.12 14.44 -23.22
C TYR A 108 12.82 15.00 -24.44
N ARG A 109 13.19 14.13 -25.37
CA ARG A 109 13.93 14.50 -26.57
C ARG A 109 13.44 13.64 -27.74
N ASP A 110 13.38 14.24 -28.92
CA ASP A 110 12.91 13.56 -30.12
C ASP A 110 13.85 12.42 -30.55
N ASP A 111 15.14 12.54 -30.23
CA ASP A 111 16.15 11.50 -30.47
C ASP A 111 15.83 10.16 -29.79
N GLN A 112 15.10 10.17 -28.67
CA GLN A 112 14.66 8.95 -27.96
C GLN A 112 13.71 8.10 -28.80
N ILE A 113 12.86 8.75 -29.61
CA ILE A 113 11.87 8.10 -30.48
C ILE A 113 12.57 7.27 -31.56
N TYR A 114 13.68 7.79 -32.10
CA TYR A 114 14.45 7.12 -33.15
C TYR A 114 15.08 5.82 -32.67
N ILE A 115 15.53 5.73 -31.42
CA ILE A 115 16.11 4.49 -30.88
C ILE A 115 15.06 3.40 -30.67
N GLU A 116 13.83 3.78 -30.32
CA GLU A 116 12.72 2.84 -30.11
C GLU A 116 12.07 2.37 -31.41
N GLY A 117 12.54 2.86 -32.57
CA GLY A 117 11.91 2.57 -33.87
C GLY A 117 10.44 3.00 -33.94
N ALA A 118 9.99 3.81 -32.98
CA ALA A 118 8.64 4.35 -32.96
C ALA A 118 8.56 5.39 -34.08
N THR A 119 7.47 5.34 -34.84
CA THR A 119 7.13 6.45 -35.73
C THR A 119 6.86 7.66 -34.85
N PRO A 120 7.43 8.85 -35.14
CA PRO A 120 7.01 10.08 -34.47
C PRO A 120 5.48 10.16 -34.48
N PRO A 121 4.85 10.52 -33.36
CA PRO A 121 3.39 10.60 -33.30
C PRO A 121 2.91 11.51 -34.43
N GLY A 122 1.95 10.99 -35.22
CA GLY A 122 1.45 11.70 -36.40
C GLY A 122 0.84 13.06 -36.04
N PRO A 123 0.76 13.99 -37.00
CA PRO A 123 0.09 15.28 -36.79
C PRO A 123 -1.34 15.04 -36.27
N GLY A 124 -1.61 15.47 -35.04
CA GLY A 124 -2.91 15.31 -34.37
C GLY A 124 -2.95 14.31 -33.21
N GLN A 125 -1.91 13.50 -32.98
CA GLN A 125 -1.81 12.74 -31.74
C GLN A 125 -1.46 13.69 -30.59
N PHE A 126 -2.36 13.79 -29.60
CA PHE A 126 -2.16 14.63 -28.43
C PHE A 126 -0.97 14.11 -27.63
N GLN A 127 0.17 14.77 -27.78
CA GLN A 127 1.20 14.69 -26.76
C GLN A 127 0.79 15.65 -25.62
N PRO A 128 0.62 15.17 -24.38
CA PRO A 128 0.41 16.07 -23.26
C PRO A 128 1.52 17.11 -23.26
N ARG A 129 1.13 18.40 -23.33
CA ARG A 129 2.06 19.53 -23.42
C ARG A 129 3.00 19.46 -22.22
N ARG A 130 4.23 18.99 -22.45
CA ARG A 130 5.24 18.90 -21.41
C ARG A 130 5.83 20.28 -21.19
N ILE A 131 5.85 20.72 -19.95
CA ILE A 131 6.46 21.99 -19.56
C ILE A 131 7.98 21.74 -19.52
N PRO A 132 8.79 22.46 -20.32
CA PRO A 132 10.24 22.37 -20.22
C PRO A 132 10.71 22.74 -18.82
N SER A 133 11.77 22.07 -18.34
CA SER A 133 12.39 22.39 -17.05
C SER A 133 12.93 23.83 -17.09
N SER A 134 12.77 24.60 -16.01
CA SER A 134 13.34 25.95 -15.95
C SER A 134 14.87 25.87 -15.80
N GLN A 135 15.61 26.88 -16.29
CA GLN A 135 17.06 26.92 -16.12
C GLN A 135 17.46 26.92 -14.64
N ALA A 136 16.72 27.64 -13.80
CA ALA A 136 16.96 27.67 -12.36
C ALA A 136 16.78 26.28 -11.70
N ASP A 137 15.79 25.49 -12.14
CA ASP A 137 15.61 24.13 -11.65
C ASP A 137 16.72 23.20 -12.11
N LEU A 138 17.18 23.34 -13.37
CA LEU A 138 18.29 22.57 -13.94
C LEU A 138 19.62 22.87 -13.23
N ASP A 139 19.92 24.14 -12.99
CA ASP A 139 21.14 24.57 -12.27
C ASP A 139 21.12 24.08 -10.81
N ALA A 140 19.96 24.16 -10.16
CA ALA A 140 19.80 23.63 -8.82
C ALA A 140 19.97 22.10 -8.79
N PHE A 141 19.41 21.39 -9.76
CA PHE A 141 19.56 19.94 -9.87
C PHE A 141 21.01 19.50 -10.16
N ASP A 142 21.75 20.25 -10.99
CA ASP A 142 23.19 20.01 -11.24
C ASP A 142 24.01 20.19 -9.95
N ARG A 143 23.70 21.23 -9.16
CA ARG A 143 24.32 21.48 -7.86
C ARG A 143 24.01 20.37 -6.85
N ASP A 144 22.75 19.93 -6.77
CA ASP A 144 22.34 18.85 -5.86
C ASP A 144 23.11 17.56 -6.19
N ALA A 145 23.23 17.23 -7.49
CA ALA A 145 24.00 16.09 -7.94
C ALA A 145 25.50 16.21 -7.63
N ALA A 146 26.10 17.39 -7.84
CA ALA A 146 27.51 17.62 -7.54
C ALA A 146 27.81 17.54 -6.03
N ASN A 147 26.91 18.05 -5.19
CA ASN A 147 27.04 17.96 -3.72
C ASN A 147 26.91 16.52 -3.24
N GLY A 148 25.96 15.76 -3.77
CA GLY A 148 25.82 14.34 -3.47
C GLY A 148 27.04 13.52 -3.90
N GLU A 149 27.56 13.75 -5.11
CA GLU A 149 28.78 13.10 -5.59
C GLU A 149 30.00 13.47 -4.73
N ARG A 150 30.10 14.70 -4.24
CA ARG A 150 31.18 15.11 -3.32
C ARG A 150 31.14 14.33 -2.01
N LEU A 151 29.94 14.08 -1.48
CA LEU A 151 29.75 13.39 -0.20
C LEU A 151 29.87 11.87 -0.29
N ASP A 152 29.55 11.30 -1.46
CA ASP A 152 29.67 9.87 -1.74
C ASP A 152 30.38 9.66 -3.09
N PRO A 153 31.72 9.85 -3.14
CA PRO A 153 32.47 9.93 -4.38
C PRO A 153 32.53 8.62 -5.17
N ASP A 154 32.27 7.48 -4.55
CA ASP A 154 32.32 6.16 -5.18
C ASP A 154 30.96 5.69 -5.71
N ASN A 155 29.91 6.52 -5.59
CA ASN A 155 28.55 6.17 -5.95
C ASN A 155 28.16 6.69 -7.33
N ALA A 156 27.80 5.76 -8.23
CA ALA A 156 27.36 6.02 -9.60
C ALA A 156 26.03 6.79 -9.67
N TYR A 157 25.21 6.74 -8.62
CA TYR A 157 23.88 7.33 -8.63
C TYR A 157 23.90 8.84 -8.93
N PHE A 158 24.76 9.60 -8.26
CA PHE A 158 24.82 11.06 -8.41
C PHE A 158 25.22 11.52 -9.82
N PRO A 159 26.34 11.05 -10.41
CA PRO A 159 26.68 11.41 -11.79
C PRO A 159 25.66 10.89 -12.82
N ALA A 160 25.03 9.73 -12.59
CA ALA A 160 23.94 9.23 -13.44
C ALA A 160 22.71 10.15 -13.38
N MET A 161 22.33 10.60 -12.19
CA MET A 161 21.26 11.58 -12.01
C MET A 161 21.62 12.92 -12.65
N ARG A 162 22.86 13.40 -12.48
CA ARG A 162 23.37 14.62 -13.14
C ARG A 162 23.17 14.60 -14.65
N ALA A 163 23.40 13.45 -15.30
CA ALA A 163 23.20 13.29 -16.74
C ALA A 163 21.74 13.55 -17.16
N ILE A 164 20.74 13.28 -16.31
CA ILE A 164 19.33 13.62 -16.58
C ILE A 164 19.17 15.13 -16.79
N GLY A 165 19.69 15.93 -15.84
CA GLY A 165 19.60 17.39 -15.90
C GLY A 165 20.37 17.96 -17.07
N LEU A 166 21.58 17.45 -17.33
CA LEU A 166 22.42 17.92 -18.43
C LEU A 166 21.82 17.61 -19.81
N PHE A 167 21.28 16.41 -20.02
CA PHE A 167 20.56 16.11 -21.27
C PHE A 167 19.27 16.92 -21.42
N ALA A 168 18.57 17.19 -20.31
CA ALA A 168 17.37 18.05 -20.32
C ALA A 168 17.71 19.53 -20.61
N ALA A 169 18.93 19.95 -20.29
CA ALA A 169 19.48 21.27 -20.63
C ALA A 169 20.15 21.33 -22.01
N HIS A 170 20.10 20.25 -22.80
CA HIS A 170 20.80 20.12 -24.09
C HIS A 170 22.33 20.29 -24.00
N ARG A 171 22.93 19.96 -22.86
CA ARG A 171 24.38 19.98 -22.60
C ARG A 171 24.99 18.59 -22.79
N ASP A 172 24.84 18.06 -24.01
CA ASP A 172 25.11 16.66 -24.33
C ASP A 172 26.56 16.22 -24.09
N PRO A 173 27.60 17.02 -24.41
CA PRO A 173 28.98 16.66 -24.11
C PRO A 173 29.22 16.47 -22.60
N GLU A 174 28.70 17.37 -21.77
CA GLU A 174 28.82 17.26 -20.32
C GLU A 174 27.99 16.11 -19.76
N ALA A 175 26.81 15.85 -20.34
CA ALA A 175 25.96 14.73 -19.97
C ALA A 175 26.67 13.39 -20.22
N LEU A 176 27.28 13.22 -21.40
CA LEU A 176 28.08 12.04 -21.73
C LEU A 176 29.32 11.91 -20.84
N ALA A 177 29.95 13.03 -20.46
CA ALA A 177 31.04 13.00 -19.48
C ALA A 177 30.55 12.56 -18.10
N ALA A 178 29.35 12.96 -17.67
CA ALA A 178 28.74 12.49 -16.43
C ALA A 178 28.38 11.00 -16.48
N VAL A 179 27.86 10.50 -17.61
CA VAL A 179 27.65 9.06 -17.86
C VAL A 179 28.97 8.30 -17.73
N HIS A 180 30.02 8.77 -18.39
CA HIS A 180 31.35 8.15 -18.28
C HIS A 180 31.85 8.14 -16.83
N ARG A 181 31.75 9.26 -16.10
CA ARG A 181 32.11 9.30 -14.67
C ARG A 181 31.32 8.31 -13.83
N ALA A 182 30.01 8.15 -14.08
CA ALA A 182 29.16 7.19 -13.37
C ALA A 182 29.61 5.74 -13.61
N ALA A 183 30.01 5.42 -14.84
CA ALA A 183 30.51 4.09 -15.21
C ALA A 183 31.85 3.73 -14.55
N GLN A 184 32.65 4.72 -14.16
CA GLN A 184 33.91 4.52 -13.43
C GLN A 184 33.73 4.33 -11.92
N LYS A 185 32.51 4.50 -11.40
CA LYS A 185 32.21 4.31 -9.97
C LYS A 185 32.08 2.83 -9.63
N THR A 186 32.15 2.50 -8.34
CA THR A 186 32.14 1.11 -7.86
C THR A 186 30.86 0.74 -7.10
N GLN A 187 30.09 1.75 -6.69
CA GLN A 187 28.90 1.57 -5.87
C GLN A 187 27.65 2.14 -6.55
N TRP A 188 26.49 1.56 -6.26
CA TRP A 188 25.19 2.12 -6.55
C TRP A 188 24.37 2.23 -5.27
N ARG A 189 24.05 3.45 -4.83
CA ARG A 189 23.15 3.70 -3.71
C ARG A 189 22.22 4.87 -4.02
N GLU A 190 20.93 4.58 -4.11
CA GLU A 190 19.89 5.57 -4.44
C GLU A 190 19.18 6.14 -3.21
N TYR A 191 19.50 5.63 -2.01
CA TYR A 191 19.03 6.13 -0.71
C TYR A 191 17.52 6.24 -0.54
N TYR A 192 16.73 5.42 -1.27
CA TYR A 192 15.28 5.44 -1.10
C TYR A 192 14.83 4.84 0.24
N THR A 193 15.64 3.95 0.81
CA THR A 193 15.40 3.29 2.10
C THR A 193 15.38 4.29 3.25
N ASP A 194 16.17 5.36 3.18
CA ASP A 194 16.13 6.48 4.15
C ASP A 194 14.76 7.18 4.18
N GLU A 195 14.10 7.35 3.01
CA GLU A 195 12.74 7.90 2.96
C GLU A 195 11.73 6.94 3.59
N VAL A 196 11.83 5.63 3.29
CA VAL A 196 10.95 4.61 3.86
C VAL A 196 11.10 4.57 5.39
N GLN A 197 12.34 4.48 5.88
CA GLN A 197 12.64 4.47 7.31
C GLN A 197 12.22 5.76 7.99
N GLY A 198 12.45 6.93 7.37
CA GLY A 198 12.00 8.21 7.88
C GLY A 198 10.48 8.27 8.02
N ASN A 199 9.74 7.84 6.98
CA ASN A 199 8.27 7.80 6.99
C ASN A 199 7.74 6.87 8.09
N MET A 200 8.38 5.71 8.27
CA MET A 200 8.06 4.80 9.37
C MET A 200 8.34 5.41 10.73
N ARG A 201 9.53 5.96 10.93
CA ARG A 201 9.93 6.58 12.19
C ARG A 201 9.00 7.73 12.56
N LYS A 202 8.63 8.55 11.58
CA LYS A 202 7.66 9.63 11.73
C LYS A 202 6.31 9.08 12.20
N ARG A 203 5.78 8.03 11.57
CA ARG A 203 4.51 7.39 11.96
C ARG A 203 4.58 6.79 13.37
N GLU A 204 5.70 6.20 13.74
CA GLU A 204 5.92 5.66 15.09
C GLU A 204 5.96 6.74 16.17
N LEU A 205 6.60 7.88 15.91
CA LEU A 205 6.61 9.01 16.84
C LEU A 205 5.21 9.62 17.01
N ALA A 206 4.41 9.62 15.94
CA ALA A 206 3.04 10.12 15.93
C ALA A 206 2.06 9.20 16.67
N ASN A 207 2.17 7.89 16.47
CA ASN A 207 1.10 6.94 16.81
C ASN A 207 1.57 5.77 17.71
N GLY A 208 2.85 5.74 18.10
CA GLY A 208 3.47 4.60 18.76
C GLY A 208 3.80 3.46 17.78
N PRO A 209 4.14 2.26 18.28
CA PRO A 209 4.43 1.10 17.43
C PRO A 209 3.35 0.87 16.37
N GLN A 210 3.78 0.65 15.13
CA GLN A 210 2.90 0.45 13.98
C GLN A 210 2.91 -1.01 13.52
N SER A 211 1.88 -1.38 12.75
CA SER A 211 1.82 -2.66 12.05
C SER A 211 2.84 -2.71 10.91
N GLU A 212 3.42 -3.88 10.66
CA GLU A 212 4.28 -4.13 9.53
C GLU A 212 3.53 -4.10 8.19
N ILE A 213 2.20 -4.26 8.21
CA ILE A 213 1.33 -4.02 7.03
C ILE A 213 1.53 -2.57 6.56
N VAL A 214 1.53 -1.62 7.50
CA VAL A 214 1.76 -0.19 7.22
C VAL A 214 3.17 0.02 6.67
N ARG A 215 4.15 -0.73 7.18
CA ARG A 215 5.52 -0.66 6.67
C ARG A 215 5.63 -1.12 5.22
N THR A 216 4.97 -2.23 4.89
CA THR A 216 4.88 -2.73 3.53
C THR A 216 4.17 -1.72 2.62
N GLU A 217 3.12 -1.06 3.09
CA GLU A 217 2.43 0.01 2.34
C GLU A 217 3.35 1.23 2.10
N VAL A 218 4.08 1.71 3.10
CA VAL A 218 5.03 2.84 2.96
C VAL A 218 6.13 2.47 1.96
N PHE A 219 6.62 1.23 2.01
CA PHE A 219 7.59 0.72 1.04
C PHE A 219 6.99 0.70 -0.38
N ALA A 220 5.81 0.09 -0.55
CA ALA A 220 5.16 -0.07 -1.86
C ALA A 220 4.69 1.26 -2.48
N SER A 221 4.34 2.25 -1.67
CA SER A 221 3.91 3.58 -2.11
C SER A 221 5.06 4.52 -2.44
N THR A 222 6.30 4.12 -2.18
CA THR A 222 7.49 4.89 -2.50
C THR A 222 7.71 4.88 -4.01
N LEU A 223 7.43 6.01 -4.68
CA LEU A 223 7.55 6.12 -6.14
C LEU A 223 9.01 6.24 -6.61
N PHE A 224 9.29 5.71 -7.80
CA PHE A 224 10.61 5.73 -8.45
C PHE A 224 10.61 6.51 -9.79
N PRO A 225 10.19 7.79 -9.82
CA PRO A 225 10.07 8.57 -11.06
C PRO A 225 11.39 8.72 -11.82
N HIS A 226 12.51 8.69 -11.11
CA HIS A 226 13.85 8.83 -11.68
C HIS A 226 14.26 7.66 -12.59
N TYR A 227 13.72 6.45 -12.40
CA TYR A 227 14.06 5.31 -13.27
C TYR A 227 13.60 5.50 -14.71
N ALA A 228 12.40 6.07 -14.92
CA ALA A 228 11.94 6.42 -16.27
C ALA A 228 12.88 7.46 -16.93
N ARG A 229 13.45 8.37 -16.12
CA ARG A 229 14.42 9.37 -16.60
C ARG A 229 15.79 8.77 -16.89
N LEU A 230 16.27 7.81 -16.11
CA LEU A 230 17.51 7.08 -16.41
C LEU A 230 17.41 6.26 -17.70
N ARG A 231 16.25 5.65 -17.99
CA ARG A 231 16.00 5.03 -19.31
C ARG A 231 15.99 6.06 -20.43
N ALA A 232 15.44 7.25 -20.20
CA ALA A 232 15.50 8.34 -21.18
C ALA A 232 16.94 8.84 -21.43
N VAL A 233 17.78 8.94 -20.39
CA VAL A 233 19.23 9.22 -20.52
C VAL A 233 19.89 8.16 -21.39
N THR A 234 19.58 6.89 -21.15
CA THR A 234 20.18 5.74 -21.84
C THR A 234 19.83 5.72 -23.32
N ARG A 235 18.56 5.95 -23.67
CA ARG A 235 18.15 6.12 -25.07
C ARG A 235 18.86 7.29 -25.75
N THR A 236 18.95 8.43 -25.07
CA THR A 236 19.63 9.63 -25.60
C THR A 236 21.13 9.38 -25.83
N ALA A 237 21.82 8.77 -24.86
CA ALA A 237 23.23 8.43 -24.96
C ALA A 237 23.48 7.33 -26.01
N THR A 238 22.58 6.34 -26.13
CA THR A 238 22.64 5.32 -27.18
C THR A 238 22.47 5.93 -28.57
N TYR A 239 21.60 6.93 -28.72
CA TYR A 239 21.50 7.70 -29.96
C TYR A 239 22.81 8.43 -30.28
N ALA A 240 23.44 9.07 -29.31
CA ALA A 240 24.74 9.71 -29.50
C ALA A 240 25.83 8.68 -29.89
N ALA A 241 25.82 7.48 -29.30
CA ALA A 241 26.71 6.39 -29.67
C ALA A 241 26.49 5.95 -31.13
N MET A 242 25.23 5.73 -31.53
CA MET A 242 24.86 5.39 -32.90
C MET A 242 25.31 6.47 -33.90
N GLN A 243 25.12 7.75 -33.58
CA GLN A 243 25.59 8.84 -34.42
C GLN A 243 27.12 8.81 -34.57
N ALA A 244 27.87 8.63 -33.48
CA ALA A 244 29.32 8.50 -33.55
C ALA A 244 29.74 7.33 -34.46
N GLU A 245 29.07 6.18 -34.37
CA GLU A 245 29.34 4.99 -35.18
C GLU A 245 29.09 5.23 -36.68
N ILE A 246 27.99 5.91 -37.02
CA ILE A 246 27.65 6.28 -38.41
C ILE A 246 28.72 7.20 -39.01
N HIS A 247 29.28 8.11 -38.20
CA HIS A 247 30.35 9.02 -38.63
C HIS A 247 31.76 8.38 -38.56
N GLY A 248 31.85 7.05 -38.47
CA GLY A 248 33.12 6.32 -38.45
C GLY A 248 33.85 6.36 -37.11
N GLN A 249 33.30 6.98 -36.06
CA GLN A 249 33.87 7.04 -34.71
C GLN A 249 33.45 5.81 -33.87
N ALA A 250 33.66 4.60 -34.41
CA ALA A 250 33.18 3.35 -33.79
C ALA A 250 33.66 3.15 -32.34
N ALA A 251 34.93 3.45 -32.05
CA ALA A 251 35.49 3.34 -30.70
C ALA A 251 34.80 4.27 -29.69
N ARG A 252 34.38 5.46 -30.13
CA ARG A 252 33.63 6.40 -29.27
C ARG A 252 32.23 5.87 -28.98
N GLY A 253 31.52 5.37 -30.00
CA GLY A 253 30.20 4.78 -29.80
C GLY A 253 30.23 3.55 -28.89
N ALA A 254 31.19 2.65 -29.11
CA ALA A 254 31.40 1.49 -28.26
C ALA A 254 31.68 1.86 -26.80
N ARG A 255 32.49 2.89 -26.56
CA ARG A 255 32.77 3.41 -25.21
C ARG A 255 31.50 3.91 -24.51
N ILE A 256 30.66 4.70 -25.19
CA ILE A 256 29.41 5.21 -24.61
C ILE A 256 28.48 4.05 -24.24
N ARG A 257 28.32 3.06 -25.13
CA ARG A 257 27.49 1.87 -24.86
C ARG A 257 28.03 1.06 -23.68
N ARG A 258 29.34 0.88 -23.62
CA ARG A 258 30.02 0.24 -22.49
C ARG A 258 29.76 0.98 -21.18
N ASP A 259 29.87 2.30 -21.15
CA ASP A 259 29.59 3.10 -19.95
C ASP A 259 28.14 2.88 -19.46
N LEU A 260 27.17 2.85 -20.38
CA LEU A 260 25.76 2.57 -20.05
C LEU A 260 25.56 1.15 -19.48
N MET A 261 26.22 0.13 -20.06
CA MET A 261 26.15 -1.24 -19.56
C MET A 261 26.83 -1.41 -18.20
N GLN A 262 27.91 -0.66 -17.93
CA GLN A 262 28.55 -0.63 -16.62
C GLN A 262 27.61 -0.07 -15.55
N ILE A 263 26.94 1.05 -15.85
CA ILE A 263 25.90 1.62 -14.96
C ILE A 263 24.75 0.62 -14.76
N GLY A 264 24.25 0.03 -15.85
CA GLY A 264 23.20 -0.99 -15.82
C GLY A 264 23.58 -2.20 -14.96
N GLY A 265 24.82 -2.67 -15.05
CA GLY A 265 25.36 -3.76 -14.25
C GLY A 265 25.49 -3.42 -12.77
N LEU A 266 25.89 -2.19 -12.42
CA LEU A 266 25.90 -1.70 -11.04
C LEU A 266 24.48 -1.67 -10.46
N MET A 267 23.52 -1.09 -11.20
CA MET A 267 22.11 -1.05 -10.80
C MET A 267 21.56 -2.46 -10.59
N ARG A 268 21.76 -3.36 -11.55
CA ARG A 268 21.33 -4.76 -11.49
C ARG A 268 21.87 -5.46 -10.24
N ALA A 269 23.15 -5.30 -9.95
CA ALA A 269 23.81 -6.05 -8.89
C ALA A 269 23.63 -5.44 -7.48
N GLN A 270 23.47 -4.12 -7.38
CA GLN A 270 23.56 -3.41 -6.09
C GLN A 270 22.34 -2.55 -5.73
N SER A 271 21.35 -2.39 -6.62
CA SER A 271 20.08 -1.76 -6.26
C SER A 271 19.45 -2.46 -5.06
N GLN A 272 18.91 -1.69 -4.11
CA GLN A 272 18.20 -2.24 -2.96
C GLN A 272 16.78 -2.68 -3.31
N SER A 273 16.25 -2.21 -4.46
CA SER A 273 14.94 -2.60 -4.99
C SER A 273 15.05 -3.50 -6.22
N ALA A 274 14.10 -4.43 -6.37
CA ALA A 274 13.94 -5.26 -7.56
C ALA A 274 13.63 -4.40 -8.81
N ILE A 275 12.84 -3.34 -8.65
CA ILE A 275 12.54 -2.40 -9.74
C ILE A 275 13.82 -1.75 -10.26
N GLY A 276 14.68 -1.23 -9.36
CA GLY A 276 15.95 -0.63 -9.76
C GLY A 276 16.88 -1.63 -10.45
N ALA A 277 16.88 -2.89 -10.01
CA ALA A 277 17.64 -3.94 -10.67
C ALA A 277 17.12 -4.25 -12.09
N LEU A 278 15.79 -4.35 -12.26
CA LEU A 278 15.15 -4.53 -13.57
C LEU A 278 15.40 -3.35 -14.51
N VAL A 279 15.43 -2.13 -13.98
CA VAL A 279 15.80 -0.92 -14.74
C VAL A 279 17.26 -1.00 -15.18
N GLY A 280 18.17 -1.48 -14.33
CA GLY A 280 19.56 -1.75 -14.71
C GLY A 280 19.68 -2.73 -15.89
N ILE A 281 18.88 -3.80 -15.90
CA ILE A 281 18.80 -4.75 -17.02
C ILE A 281 18.28 -4.06 -18.29
N ALA A 282 17.25 -3.21 -18.16
CA ALA A 282 16.73 -2.45 -19.29
C ALA A 282 17.77 -1.48 -19.87
N LEU A 283 18.58 -0.85 -19.03
CA LEU A 283 19.69 0.02 -19.43
C LEU A 283 20.69 -0.71 -20.34
N THR A 284 21.15 -1.88 -19.89
CA THR A 284 22.04 -2.75 -20.68
C THR A 284 21.41 -3.13 -22.03
N ARG A 285 20.12 -3.50 -22.03
CA ARG A 285 19.41 -3.87 -23.27
C ARG A 285 19.25 -2.69 -24.23
N GLU A 286 18.91 -1.52 -23.72
CA GLU A 286 18.78 -0.30 -24.53
C GLU A 286 20.12 0.09 -25.17
N ALA A 287 21.24 -0.09 -24.45
CA ALA A 287 22.58 0.18 -24.96
C ALA A 287 23.00 -0.76 -26.12
N LEU A 288 22.31 -1.89 -26.34
CA LEU A 288 22.54 -2.80 -27.47
C LEU A 288 21.80 -2.37 -28.74
N ASN A 289 20.90 -1.38 -28.68
CA ASN A 289 20.05 -1.07 -29.82
C ASN A 289 20.81 -0.40 -30.97
N ARG A 290 20.51 -0.85 -32.20
CA ARG A 290 20.90 -0.23 -33.47
C ARG A 290 22.41 0.05 -33.63
N PRO A 291 23.29 -0.95 -33.41
CA PRO A 291 24.73 -0.73 -33.55
C PRO A 291 25.09 -0.36 -34.99
N GLY A 292 25.94 0.63 -35.18
CA GLY A 292 26.32 1.14 -36.50
C GLY A 292 25.16 1.74 -37.31
N GLY A 293 24.05 2.09 -36.66
CA GLY A 293 22.84 2.58 -37.34
C GLY A 293 21.92 1.49 -37.87
N ALA A 294 22.12 0.22 -37.46
CA ALA A 294 21.29 -0.90 -37.88
C ALA A 294 19.78 -0.63 -37.69
N PRO A 295 18.92 -1.27 -38.51
CA PRO A 295 17.47 -1.17 -38.35
C PRO A 295 17.02 -1.53 -36.93
N PHE A 296 15.94 -0.92 -36.48
CA PHE A 296 15.33 -1.28 -35.19
C PHE A 296 14.71 -2.68 -35.29
N ILE A 297 15.00 -3.52 -34.31
CA ILE A 297 14.40 -4.85 -34.16
C ILE A 297 13.27 -4.73 -33.14
N PRO A 298 11.98 -4.88 -33.54
CA PRO A 298 10.86 -4.73 -32.63
C PRO A 298 10.77 -5.87 -31.62
N ASP A 299 10.43 -5.53 -30.37
CA ASP A 299 10.17 -6.51 -29.30
C ASP A 299 8.77 -7.13 -29.46
N LYS A 300 8.59 -7.99 -30.48
CA LYS A 300 7.33 -8.73 -30.69
C LYS A 300 7.18 -9.95 -29.78
N ASP A 301 8.30 -10.56 -29.39
CA ASP A 301 8.42 -11.60 -28.37
C ASP A 301 9.43 -11.09 -27.33
N GLU A 302 9.22 -11.22 -26.01
CA GLU A 302 10.16 -10.61 -25.04
C GLU A 302 11.55 -11.27 -25.00
N GLN A 303 11.68 -12.53 -25.45
CA GLN A 303 12.93 -13.30 -25.30
C GLN A 303 13.79 -13.34 -26.58
N LYS A 304 13.22 -13.67 -27.75
CA LYS A 304 13.97 -13.87 -29.01
C LYS A 304 14.69 -12.62 -29.56
N PRO A 305 14.08 -11.43 -29.57
CA PRO A 305 14.71 -10.20 -30.09
C PRO A 305 15.95 -9.79 -29.29
N THR A 306 16.05 -10.23 -28.02
CA THR A 306 17.12 -9.78 -27.15
C THR A 306 18.45 -10.51 -27.42
N SER A 307 18.43 -11.80 -27.77
CA SER A 307 19.63 -12.53 -28.22
C SER A 307 20.13 -12.02 -29.57
N GLU A 308 19.23 -11.69 -30.48
CA GLU A 308 19.59 -11.13 -31.78
C GLU A 308 20.30 -9.77 -31.65
N ARG A 309 19.85 -8.91 -30.72
CA ARG A 309 20.48 -7.61 -30.45
C ARG A 309 21.91 -7.75 -29.93
N ILE A 310 22.18 -8.67 -29.00
CA ILE A 310 23.55 -8.88 -28.50
C ILE A 310 24.47 -9.44 -29.58
N ASP A 311 23.99 -10.38 -30.39
CA ASP A 311 24.79 -10.95 -31.47
C ASP A 311 25.08 -9.91 -32.56
N ALA A 312 24.10 -9.08 -32.91
CA ALA A 312 24.29 -7.95 -33.82
C ALA A 312 25.34 -6.95 -33.31
N TYR A 313 25.31 -6.62 -32.01
CA TYR A 313 26.31 -5.72 -31.43
C TYR A 313 27.70 -6.35 -31.35
N CYS A 314 27.81 -7.63 -31.00
CA CYS A 314 29.08 -8.34 -30.99
C CYS A 314 29.68 -8.43 -32.40
N ALA A 315 28.87 -8.73 -33.42
CA ALA A 315 29.30 -8.74 -34.81
C ALA A 315 29.77 -7.34 -35.27
N PHE A 316 29.08 -6.28 -34.84
CA PHE A 316 29.53 -4.91 -35.07
C PHE A 316 30.91 -4.65 -34.45
N LEU A 317 31.13 -4.99 -33.18
CA LEU A 317 32.43 -4.82 -32.52
C LEU A 317 33.54 -5.62 -33.22
N GLN A 318 33.26 -6.85 -33.65
CA GLN A 318 34.19 -7.67 -34.42
C GLN A 318 34.60 -7.02 -35.74
N SER A 319 33.62 -6.50 -36.49
CA SER A 319 33.87 -5.81 -37.77
C SER A 319 34.72 -4.54 -37.63
N ARG A 320 34.83 -3.99 -36.42
CA ARG A 320 35.59 -2.79 -36.10
C ARG A 320 36.86 -3.07 -35.28
N HIS A 321 37.22 -4.35 -35.11
CA HIS A 321 38.37 -4.80 -34.31
C HIS A 321 38.32 -4.38 -32.83
N LEU A 322 37.13 -4.21 -32.26
CA LEU A 322 36.89 -3.83 -30.86
C LEU A 322 36.51 -5.06 -30.00
N ASN A 323 37.28 -6.13 -30.13
CA ASN A 323 36.90 -7.46 -29.59
C ASN A 323 37.03 -7.59 -28.06
N SER A 324 37.81 -6.73 -27.42
CA SER A 324 38.16 -6.85 -25.99
C SER A 324 36.96 -6.81 -25.06
N ASP A 325 35.92 -6.05 -25.41
CA ASP A 325 34.71 -5.88 -24.58
C ASP A 325 33.67 -7.01 -24.76
N ILE A 326 33.75 -7.81 -25.82
CA ILE A 326 32.73 -8.84 -26.16
C ILE A 326 32.46 -9.83 -25.01
N PRO A 327 33.48 -10.40 -24.34
CA PRO A 327 33.23 -11.32 -23.23
C PRO A 327 32.47 -10.67 -22.07
N ALA A 328 32.80 -9.42 -21.71
CA ALA A 328 32.12 -8.70 -20.64
C ALA A 328 30.68 -8.34 -21.01
N ILE A 329 30.43 -7.96 -22.27
CA ILE A 329 29.07 -7.68 -22.77
C ILE A 329 28.18 -8.93 -22.68
N ARG A 330 28.70 -10.09 -23.10
CA ARG A 330 27.95 -11.37 -23.00
C ARG A 330 27.71 -11.78 -21.55
N ALA A 331 28.71 -11.64 -20.68
CA ALA A 331 28.57 -11.93 -19.26
C ALA A 331 27.52 -11.02 -18.58
N GLU A 332 27.53 -9.71 -18.89
CA GLU A 332 26.54 -8.78 -18.34
C GLU A 332 25.13 -9.09 -18.83
N TYR A 333 24.98 -9.44 -20.10
CA TYR A 333 23.70 -9.84 -20.67
C TYR A 333 23.14 -11.13 -20.03
N GLU A 334 23.98 -12.14 -19.86
CA GLU A 334 23.63 -13.38 -19.19
C GLU A 334 23.24 -13.12 -17.73
N ALA A 335 24.03 -12.32 -17.02
CA ALA A 335 23.73 -11.91 -15.66
C ALA A 335 22.38 -11.18 -15.55
N GLY A 336 22.05 -10.31 -16.52
CA GLY A 336 20.74 -9.68 -16.62
C GLY A 336 19.60 -10.66 -16.90
N THR A 337 19.83 -11.66 -17.73
CA THR A 337 18.84 -12.71 -18.03
C THR A 337 18.57 -13.59 -16.81
N THR A 338 19.64 -14.00 -16.11
CA THR A 338 19.54 -14.76 -14.87
C THR A 338 18.80 -13.97 -13.79
N ALA A 339 19.16 -12.70 -13.58
CA ALA A 339 18.50 -11.81 -12.64
C ALA A 339 16.99 -11.67 -12.92
N ARG A 340 16.61 -11.41 -14.18
CA ARG A 340 15.19 -11.35 -14.59
C ARG A 340 14.49 -12.68 -14.34
N SER A 341 15.11 -13.82 -14.70
CA SER A 341 14.52 -15.15 -14.46
C SER A 341 14.33 -15.49 -12.98
N ILE A 342 15.18 -14.95 -12.09
CA ILE A 342 15.04 -15.09 -10.64
C ILE A 342 13.82 -14.30 -10.18
N THR A 343 13.70 -13.06 -10.64
CA THR A 343 12.57 -12.19 -10.33
C THR A 343 11.26 -12.78 -10.85
N ASP A 344 11.20 -13.19 -12.12
CA ASP A 344 10.02 -13.80 -12.73
C ASP A 344 9.62 -15.07 -11.98
N ARG A 345 10.57 -15.98 -11.67
CA ARG A 345 10.26 -17.17 -10.86
C ARG A 345 9.85 -16.82 -9.45
N ALA A 346 10.47 -15.84 -8.80
CA ALA A 346 10.05 -15.41 -7.46
C ALA A 346 8.62 -14.85 -7.47
N PHE A 347 8.18 -14.21 -8.56
CA PHE A 347 6.79 -13.77 -8.70
C PHE A 347 5.83 -14.88 -9.16
N GLU A 348 6.26 -15.82 -10.00
CA GLU A 348 5.41 -16.92 -10.49
C GLU A 348 5.23 -18.02 -9.43
N SER A 349 6.35 -18.53 -8.89
CA SER A 349 6.33 -19.62 -7.89
C SER A 349 5.99 -19.13 -6.49
N HIS A 350 6.19 -17.83 -6.23
CA HIS A 350 6.07 -17.24 -4.90
C HIS A 350 5.40 -15.86 -4.90
N GLY A 351 4.68 -15.44 -5.96
CA GLY A 351 3.95 -14.16 -5.93
C GLY A 351 2.97 -14.11 -4.76
N SER A 352 2.23 -15.21 -4.59
CA SER A 352 1.49 -15.47 -3.36
C SER A 352 2.42 -15.46 -2.16
N ALA A 353 3.56 -16.17 -2.14
CA ALA A 353 4.44 -16.29 -0.97
C ALA A 353 5.19 -15.00 -0.55
N LEU A 354 5.50 -14.07 -1.46
CA LEU A 354 6.07 -12.76 -1.13
C LEU A 354 5.02 -11.90 -0.45
N LEU A 355 3.78 -11.97 -0.93
CA LEU A 355 2.66 -11.25 -0.33
C LEU A 355 1.94 -12.10 0.73
N GLN A 356 2.36 -13.35 0.99
CA GLN A 356 1.64 -14.27 1.85
C GLN A 356 1.73 -13.83 3.31
N PRO A 357 2.91 -13.46 3.86
CA PRO A 357 2.95 -12.95 5.23
C PRO A 357 2.19 -11.64 5.38
N PHE A 358 2.12 -10.82 4.32
CA PHE A 358 1.28 -9.63 4.29
C PHE A 358 -0.21 -9.97 4.29
N ARG A 359 -0.62 -10.97 3.49
CA ARG A 359 -1.99 -11.50 3.43
C ARG A 359 -2.38 -12.14 4.76
N ASP A 360 -1.58 -13.05 5.29
CA ASP A 360 -1.78 -13.72 6.57
C ASP A 360 -1.92 -12.70 7.71
N ALA A 361 -1.03 -11.70 7.76
CA ALA A 361 -1.15 -10.62 8.74
C ALA A 361 -2.45 -9.84 8.54
N SER A 362 -2.78 -9.44 7.31
CA SER A 362 -4.01 -8.70 6.99
C SER A 362 -5.27 -9.49 7.36
N ASP A 363 -5.26 -10.79 7.10
CA ASP A 363 -6.34 -11.73 7.38
C ASP A 363 -6.53 -11.90 8.89
N SER A 364 -5.43 -12.14 9.62
CA SER A 364 -5.42 -12.18 11.07
C SER A 364 -5.91 -10.87 11.70
N TRP A 365 -5.54 -9.71 11.12
CA TRP A 365 -6.04 -8.41 11.54
C TRP A 365 -7.54 -8.27 11.35
N ALA A 366 -8.06 -8.67 10.18
CA ALA A 366 -9.47 -8.62 9.86
C ALA A 366 -10.29 -9.53 10.78
N VAL A 367 -9.83 -10.76 11.02
CA VAL A 367 -10.46 -11.72 11.95
C VAL A 367 -10.45 -11.18 13.37
N GLY A 368 -9.32 -10.67 13.85
CA GLY A 368 -9.20 -10.09 15.19
C GLY A 368 -10.14 -8.89 15.38
N ALA A 369 -10.16 -7.96 14.43
CA ALA A 369 -11.09 -6.82 14.46
C ALA A 369 -12.55 -7.30 14.45
N GLY A 370 -12.89 -8.28 13.61
CA GLY A 370 -14.23 -8.86 13.57
C GLY A 370 -14.66 -9.51 14.88
N MET A 371 -13.76 -10.22 15.57
CA MET A 371 -14.04 -10.82 16.88
C MET A 371 -14.23 -9.76 17.96
N LEU A 372 -13.43 -8.68 17.94
CA LEU A 372 -13.59 -7.55 18.86
C LEU A 372 -14.96 -6.88 18.65
N VAL A 373 -15.33 -6.62 17.39
CA VAL A 373 -16.63 -6.06 17.01
C VAL A 373 -17.79 -6.93 17.49
N ASN A 374 -17.75 -8.24 17.21
CA ASN A 374 -18.77 -9.18 17.68
C ASN A 374 -18.91 -9.17 19.21
N SER A 375 -17.79 -9.08 19.93
CA SER A 375 -17.77 -9.04 21.40
C SER A 375 -18.38 -7.75 21.95
N VAL A 376 -18.04 -6.60 21.37
CA VAL A 376 -18.63 -5.29 21.72
C VAL A 376 -20.15 -5.31 21.47
N TRP A 377 -20.58 -5.89 20.35
CA TRP A 377 -22.01 -6.03 20.03
C TRP A 377 -22.74 -6.97 20.98
N ALA A 378 -22.16 -8.12 21.30
CA ALA A 378 -22.75 -9.04 22.27
C ALA A 378 -22.93 -8.36 23.64
N LEU A 379 -21.96 -7.56 24.08
CA LEU A 379 -22.03 -6.80 25.32
C LEU A 379 -23.12 -5.73 25.25
N ALA A 380 -23.16 -4.93 24.18
CA ALA A 380 -24.16 -3.89 23.97
C ALA A 380 -25.58 -4.47 23.96
N LEU A 381 -25.80 -5.56 23.22
CA LEU A 381 -27.07 -6.28 23.19
C LEU A 381 -27.43 -6.86 24.55
N GLY A 382 -26.45 -7.36 25.31
CA GLY A 382 -26.62 -7.81 26.69
C GLY A 382 -27.12 -6.71 27.62
N VAL A 383 -26.48 -5.54 27.58
CA VAL A 383 -26.88 -4.37 28.37
C VAL A 383 -28.30 -3.93 28.01
N LEU A 384 -28.62 -3.88 26.72
CA LEU A 384 -29.95 -3.48 26.25
C LEU A 384 -31.02 -4.51 26.63
N ALA A 385 -30.73 -5.80 26.49
CA ALA A 385 -31.62 -6.87 26.93
C ALA A 385 -31.84 -6.81 28.45
N PHE A 386 -30.79 -6.54 29.23
CA PHE A 386 -30.90 -6.33 30.67
C PHE A 386 -31.83 -5.17 31.01
N LEU A 387 -31.67 -4.01 30.36
CA LEU A 387 -32.55 -2.86 30.54
C LEU A 387 -33.99 -3.19 30.12
N ALA A 388 -34.19 -3.85 28.98
CA ALA A 388 -35.50 -4.27 28.51
C ALA A 388 -36.18 -5.29 29.45
N SER A 389 -35.40 -6.17 30.09
CA SER A 389 -35.89 -7.15 31.07
C SER A 389 -36.47 -6.50 32.33
N ARG A 390 -36.06 -5.25 32.61
CA ARG A 390 -36.62 -4.47 33.73
C ARG A 390 -38.02 -3.93 33.42
N SER A 391 -38.44 -3.90 32.15
CA SER A 391 -39.77 -3.42 31.76
C SER A 391 -40.90 -4.31 32.30
N PRO A 392 -42.03 -3.74 32.76
CA PRO A 392 -43.16 -4.52 33.29
C PRO A 392 -43.73 -5.52 32.27
N ALA A 393 -43.72 -5.17 30.98
CA ALA A 393 -44.23 -6.01 29.90
C ALA A 393 -43.44 -7.33 29.79
N ILE A 394 -42.10 -7.26 29.82
CA ILE A 394 -41.23 -8.45 29.75
C ILE A 394 -41.31 -9.27 31.04
N ARG A 395 -41.46 -8.62 32.21
CA ARG A 395 -41.65 -9.32 33.50
C ARG A 395 -42.94 -10.13 33.54
N ARG A 396 -44.04 -9.56 33.04
CA ARG A 396 -45.36 -10.23 32.94
C ARG A 396 -45.42 -11.29 31.84
N ALA A 397 -44.32 -11.49 31.10
CA ALA A 397 -44.28 -12.33 29.90
C ALA A 397 -45.38 -11.98 28.88
N ALA A 398 -45.82 -10.72 28.86
CA ALA A 398 -46.81 -10.25 27.91
C ALA A 398 -46.16 -10.21 26.52
N ALA A 399 -46.84 -10.78 25.52
CA ALA A 399 -46.39 -10.65 24.14
C ALA A 399 -46.31 -9.17 23.78
N LEU A 400 -45.20 -8.76 23.15
CA LEU A 400 -45.13 -7.45 22.54
C LEU A 400 -46.29 -7.32 21.52
N PRO A 401 -47.01 -6.18 21.50
CA PRO A 401 -48.02 -5.93 20.49
C PRO A 401 -47.47 -6.20 19.09
N ARG A 402 -48.24 -6.87 18.22
CA ARG A 402 -47.82 -7.24 16.85
C ARG A 402 -47.20 -6.07 16.07
N ARG A 403 -47.68 -4.85 16.30
CA ARG A 403 -47.16 -3.61 15.69
C ARG A 403 -45.70 -3.30 16.07
N ARG A 404 -45.28 -3.61 17.30
CA ARG A 404 -43.90 -3.42 17.76
C ARG A 404 -42.96 -4.46 17.15
N VAL A 405 -43.43 -5.70 17.07
CA VAL A 405 -42.70 -6.78 16.41
C VAL A 405 -42.50 -6.46 14.93
N ALA A 406 -43.54 -5.99 14.23
CA ALA A 406 -43.44 -5.52 12.86
C ALA A 406 -42.43 -4.37 12.72
N GLY A 407 -42.47 -3.36 13.58
CA GLY A 407 -41.49 -2.25 13.54
C GLY A 407 -40.03 -2.69 13.73
N ILE A 408 -39.78 -3.65 14.62
CA ILE A 408 -38.44 -4.22 14.82
C ILE A 408 -37.98 -4.98 13.58
N TRP A 409 -38.84 -5.84 13.00
CA TRP A 409 -38.51 -6.58 11.78
C TRP A 409 -38.32 -5.67 10.57
N THR A 410 -39.13 -4.63 10.42
CA THR A 410 -38.97 -3.63 9.37
C THR A 410 -37.66 -2.87 9.56
N GLY A 411 -37.30 -2.48 10.79
CA GLY A 411 -36.01 -1.84 11.07
C GLY A 411 -34.81 -2.74 10.75
N LEU A 412 -34.86 -4.01 11.16
CA LEU A 412 -33.84 -5.02 10.85
C LEU A 412 -33.72 -5.27 9.34
N PHE A 413 -34.84 -5.48 8.66
CA PHE A 413 -34.88 -5.69 7.21
C PHE A 413 -34.35 -4.48 6.46
N LEU A 414 -34.75 -3.27 6.83
CA LEU A 414 -34.24 -2.03 6.22
C LEU A 414 -32.75 -1.82 6.48
N GLY A 415 -32.25 -2.18 7.67
CA GLY A 415 -30.83 -2.15 7.97
C GLY A 415 -30.02 -3.12 7.11
N VAL A 416 -30.47 -4.38 7.02
CA VAL A 416 -29.84 -5.41 6.17
C VAL A 416 -29.94 -5.04 4.69
N PHE A 417 -31.08 -4.53 4.25
CA PHE A 417 -31.29 -4.08 2.88
C PHE A 417 -30.40 -2.87 2.52
N ALA A 418 -30.28 -1.88 3.42
CA ALA A 418 -29.36 -0.76 3.22
C ALA A 418 -27.90 -1.22 3.13
N LEU A 419 -27.52 -2.27 3.86
CA LEU A 419 -26.20 -2.89 3.76
C LEU A 419 -26.01 -3.66 2.45
N SER A 420 -27.03 -4.36 1.96
CA SER A 420 -26.96 -5.15 0.74
C SER A 420 -27.00 -4.31 -0.54
N GLN A 421 -27.56 -3.09 -0.47
CA GLN A 421 -27.65 -2.17 -1.62
C GLN A 421 -26.40 -1.32 -1.82
N ARG A 422 -25.33 -1.53 -1.04
CA ARG A 422 -24.06 -0.86 -1.32
C ARG A 422 -23.46 -1.42 -2.61
N PRO A 423 -23.26 -0.58 -3.65
CA PRO A 423 -22.46 -1.02 -4.78
C PRO A 423 -21.04 -1.34 -4.28
N PRO A 424 -20.33 -2.28 -4.91
CA PRO A 424 -18.94 -2.57 -4.57
C PRO A 424 -18.15 -1.27 -4.60
N LEU A 425 -17.46 -0.97 -3.48
CA LEU A 425 -16.72 0.28 -3.24
C LEU A 425 -15.72 0.61 -4.36
N SER A 426 -15.27 -0.39 -5.11
CA SER A 426 -14.38 -0.24 -6.27
C SER A 426 -15.00 0.55 -7.44
N THR A 427 -16.31 0.81 -7.46
CA THR A 427 -17.00 1.49 -8.57
C THR A 427 -17.36 2.95 -8.29
N LEU A 428 -17.20 3.43 -7.05
CA LEU A 428 -17.61 4.78 -6.65
C LEU A 428 -16.39 5.71 -6.57
N SER A 429 -16.39 6.81 -7.33
CA SER A 429 -15.38 7.86 -7.18
C SER A 429 -15.56 8.57 -5.81
N PRO A 430 -14.49 9.15 -5.22
CA PRO A 430 -14.55 9.81 -3.91
C PRO A 430 -15.62 10.91 -3.80
N SER A 431 -16.01 11.52 -4.93
CA SER A 431 -17.07 12.55 -4.96
C SER A 431 -18.50 11.99 -4.86
N SER A 432 -18.68 10.67 -4.97
CA SER A 432 -19.99 9.99 -4.94
C SER A 432 -20.32 9.33 -3.60
N GLU A 433 -19.42 9.37 -2.62
CA GLU A 433 -19.63 8.80 -1.28
C GLU A 433 -20.88 9.37 -0.60
N TRP A 434 -21.14 10.68 -0.75
CA TRP A 434 -22.34 11.34 -0.21
C TRP A 434 -23.66 10.81 -0.79
N LEU A 435 -23.66 10.38 -2.06
CA LEU A 435 -24.85 9.82 -2.71
C LEU A 435 -25.22 8.44 -2.15
N SER A 436 -24.25 7.69 -1.61
CA SER A 436 -24.52 6.41 -0.93
C SER A 436 -25.11 6.58 0.48
N ILE A 437 -24.87 7.73 1.12
CA ILE A 437 -25.41 8.08 2.45
C ILE A 437 -26.84 8.66 2.31
N LEU A 438 -27.15 9.28 1.17
CA LEU A 438 -28.44 9.92 0.87
C LEU A 438 -29.67 9.01 1.07
N PRO A 439 -29.71 7.74 0.60
CA PRO A 439 -30.82 6.84 0.87
C PRO A 439 -31.04 6.57 2.37
N ILE A 440 -29.96 6.53 3.14
CA ILE A 440 -29.96 6.22 4.58
C ILE A 440 -30.45 7.43 5.38
N VAL A 441 -29.98 8.64 5.02
CA VAL A 441 -30.47 9.91 5.58
C VAL A 441 -31.91 10.14 5.18
N SER A 442 -32.29 9.84 3.93
CA SER A 442 -33.67 9.95 3.43
C SER A 442 -34.60 8.98 4.16
N LEU A 443 -34.17 7.75 4.41
CA LEU A 443 -34.94 6.74 5.13
C LEU A 443 -35.08 7.11 6.61
N SER A 444 -34.00 7.60 7.23
CA SER A 444 -33.99 8.05 8.62
C SER A 444 -34.83 9.33 8.80
N ALA A 445 -34.78 10.27 7.86
CA ALA A 445 -35.62 11.46 7.80
C ALA A 445 -37.08 11.10 7.55
N ALA A 446 -37.38 10.16 6.65
CA ALA A 446 -38.73 9.67 6.39
C ALA A 446 -39.31 8.99 7.64
N LEU A 447 -38.52 8.19 8.36
CA LEU A 447 -38.96 7.55 9.61
C LEU A 447 -39.12 8.55 10.77
N LEU A 448 -38.25 9.56 10.88
CA LEU A 448 -38.40 10.69 11.81
C LEU A 448 -39.64 11.53 11.51
N LEU A 449 -39.88 11.85 10.23
CA LEU A 449 -41.06 12.56 9.77
C LEU A 449 -42.31 11.73 10.04
N THR A 450 -42.29 10.42 9.81
CA THR A 450 -43.42 9.54 10.11
C THR A 450 -43.67 9.44 11.60
N GLY A 451 -42.61 9.31 12.43
CA GLY A 451 -42.70 9.30 13.88
C GLY A 451 -43.21 10.62 14.47
N THR A 452 -42.78 11.76 13.92
CA THR A 452 -43.24 13.10 14.32
C THR A 452 -44.63 13.43 13.81
N LEU A 453 -45.04 12.96 12.61
CA LEU A 453 -46.42 13.04 12.12
C LEU A 453 -47.34 12.24 13.04
N LEU A 454 -46.93 11.01 13.40
CA LEU A 454 -47.64 10.17 14.36
C LEU A 454 -47.68 10.79 15.76
N TRP A 455 -46.64 11.54 16.17
CA TRP A 455 -46.63 12.30 17.43
C TRP A 455 -47.55 13.53 17.40
N ARG A 456 -47.60 14.27 16.28
CA ARG A 456 -48.51 15.42 16.09
C ARG A 456 -49.97 14.99 16.00
N LEU A 457 -50.28 13.91 15.28
CA LEU A 457 -51.63 13.32 15.20
C LEU A 457 -52.11 12.77 16.56
N ARG A 458 -51.18 12.57 17.50
CA ARG A 458 -51.38 11.96 18.81
C ARG A 458 -51.61 12.94 19.96
N ARG A 459 -51.41 14.25 19.76
CA ARG A 459 -51.71 15.29 20.77
C ARG A 459 -53.20 15.34 21.20
N ARG A 460 -54.07 14.47 20.66
CA ARG A 460 -55.49 14.33 21.00
C ARG A 460 -55.90 13.13 21.87
N ARG A 461 -55.04 12.14 22.23
CA ARG A 461 -55.45 11.02 23.13
C ARG A 461 -54.33 10.56 24.07
N SER A 462 -54.61 10.61 25.39
CA SER A 462 -53.70 10.37 26.53
C SER A 462 -53.19 8.92 26.68
N PHE A 463 -53.74 7.95 25.96
CA PHE A 463 -53.42 6.53 26.13
C PHE A 463 -52.18 6.04 25.35
N LEU A 464 -51.59 6.88 24.49
CA LEU A 464 -50.53 6.45 23.57
C LEU A 464 -49.10 6.69 24.11
N GLY A 465 -48.93 7.43 25.22
CA GLY A 465 -47.66 7.84 25.88
C GLY A 465 -46.48 6.88 25.72
N GLU A 466 -46.67 5.65 26.19
CA GLU A 466 -45.62 4.62 26.24
C GLU A 466 -45.25 4.07 24.86
N ALA A 467 -46.20 3.98 23.93
CA ALA A 467 -45.95 3.41 22.60
C ALA A 467 -45.04 4.27 21.71
N ALA A 468 -45.00 5.59 21.86
CA ALA A 468 -44.03 6.42 21.10
C ALA A 468 -42.67 6.42 21.75
N ARG A 469 -42.60 6.37 23.09
CA ARG A 469 -41.31 6.28 23.79
C ARG A 469 -40.58 5.00 23.37
N ASP A 470 -41.32 3.89 23.30
CA ASP A 470 -40.79 2.59 22.87
C ASP A 470 -40.45 2.56 21.37
N ALA A 471 -41.23 3.24 20.52
CA ALA A 471 -40.93 3.36 19.08
C ALA A 471 -39.69 4.23 18.83
N ILE A 472 -39.55 5.35 19.55
CA ILE A 472 -38.37 6.24 19.47
C ILE A 472 -37.13 5.51 19.98
N ALA A 473 -37.23 4.73 21.06
CA ALA A 473 -36.11 3.93 21.57
C ALA A 473 -35.69 2.82 20.58
N ALA A 474 -36.65 2.09 20.01
CA ALA A 474 -36.37 1.08 19.00
C ALA A 474 -35.76 1.70 17.72
N PHE A 475 -36.25 2.87 17.32
CA PHE A 475 -35.73 3.62 16.18
C PHE A 475 -34.29 4.12 16.43
N ALA A 476 -34.05 4.80 17.56
CA ALA A 476 -32.72 5.26 17.93
C ALA A 476 -31.72 4.09 18.00
N PHE A 477 -32.13 2.96 18.57
CA PHE A 477 -31.32 1.76 18.60
C PHE A 477 -31.01 1.22 17.19
N THR A 478 -32.01 1.13 16.31
CA THR A 478 -31.83 0.67 14.92
C THR A 478 -30.91 1.61 14.15
N CYS A 479 -31.05 2.92 14.31
CA CYS A 479 -30.18 3.90 13.65
C CYS A 479 -28.74 3.85 14.15
N ILE A 480 -28.52 3.80 15.48
CA ILE A 480 -27.19 3.71 16.06
C ILE A 480 -26.52 2.39 15.63
N THR A 481 -27.28 1.29 15.66
CA THR A 481 -26.79 -0.02 15.20
C THR A 481 -26.46 0.00 13.73
N GLY A 482 -27.38 0.46 12.88
CA GLY A 482 -27.16 0.60 11.44
C GLY A 482 -25.91 1.42 11.14
N VAL A 483 -25.74 2.60 11.74
CA VAL A 483 -24.58 3.47 11.52
C VAL A 483 -23.28 2.78 11.92
N ILE A 484 -23.19 2.19 13.11
CA ILE A 484 -21.97 1.50 13.56
C ILE A 484 -21.63 0.33 12.63
N VAL A 485 -22.63 -0.48 12.26
CA VAL A 485 -22.45 -1.61 11.33
C VAL A 485 -21.96 -1.13 9.97
N ILE A 486 -22.61 -0.11 9.41
CA ILE A 486 -22.23 0.50 8.13
C ILE A 486 -20.80 1.01 8.18
N THR A 487 -20.44 1.73 9.25
CA THR A 487 -19.09 2.24 9.47
C THR A 487 -18.06 1.11 9.52
N GLN A 488 -18.34 0.02 10.23
CA GLN A 488 -17.43 -1.13 10.35
C GLN A 488 -17.27 -1.87 9.03
N VAL A 489 -18.36 -2.09 8.30
CA VAL A 489 -18.31 -2.71 6.96
C VAL A 489 -17.56 -1.83 5.97
N THR A 490 -17.72 -0.49 6.03
CA THR A 490 -16.93 0.43 5.21
C THR A 490 -15.46 0.33 5.54
N ALA A 491 -15.10 0.42 6.82
CA ALA A 491 -13.70 0.48 7.25
C ALA A 491 -12.93 -0.81 6.89
N LEU A 492 -13.58 -1.97 7.01
CA LEU A 492 -13.04 -3.25 6.55
C LEU A 492 -12.98 -3.34 5.02
N GLY A 493 -13.98 -2.79 4.32
CA GLY A 493 -13.98 -2.71 2.86
C GLY A 493 -12.84 -1.85 2.31
N GLU A 494 -12.54 -0.70 2.94
CA GLU A 494 -11.42 0.18 2.59
C GLU A 494 -10.06 -0.48 2.86
N ALA A 495 -9.91 -1.17 3.99
CA ALA A 495 -8.70 -1.93 4.28
C ALA A 495 -8.47 -3.03 3.24
N ASN A 496 -9.52 -3.76 2.87
CA ASN A 496 -9.45 -4.79 1.82
C ASN A 496 -9.16 -4.18 0.43
N ALA A 497 -9.73 -3.02 0.11
CA ALA A 497 -9.45 -2.32 -1.14
C ALA A 497 -7.99 -1.84 -1.23
N THR A 498 -7.41 -1.38 -0.12
CA THR A 498 -6.00 -0.98 -0.05
C THR A 498 -5.08 -2.18 -0.27
N VAL A 499 -5.39 -3.30 0.39
CA VAL A 499 -4.71 -4.59 0.19
C VAL A 499 -4.82 -5.02 -1.28
N GLN A 500 -6.02 -4.96 -1.86
CA GLN A 500 -6.25 -5.30 -3.26
C GLN A 500 -5.48 -4.39 -4.21
N GLN A 501 -5.42 -3.09 -3.95
CA GLN A 501 -4.65 -2.16 -4.77
C GLN A 501 -3.15 -2.50 -4.76
N ILE A 502 -2.61 -2.95 -3.63
CA ILE A 502 -1.23 -3.44 -3.54
C ILE A 502 -1.04 -4.70 -4.41
N PHE A 503 -1.97 -5.65 -4.37
CA PHE A 503 -1.96 -6.84 -5.22
C PHE A 503 -2.13 -6.51 -6.73
N ASP A 504 -2.99 -5.55 -7.05
CA ASP A 504 -3.22 -5.13 -8.44
C ASP A 504 -1.96 -4.46 -9.01
N MET A 505 -1.23 -3.69 -8.17
CA MET A 505 0.07 -3.11 -8.54
C MET A 505 1.16 -4.18 -8.75
N SER A 506 1.07 -5.34 -8.11
CA SER A 506 2.03 -6.44 -8.32
C SER A 506 1.73 -7.29 -9.56
N GLY A 507 0.65 -7.00 -10.30
CA GLY A 507 0.30 -7.72 -11.53
C GLY A 507 -0.15 -9.17 -11.31
N GLU A 508 -0.51 -9.54 -10.07
CA GLU A 508 -1.07 -10.86 -9.77
C GLU A 508 -2.48 -10.94 -10.38
N ASP A 509 -2.75 -11.99 -11.16
CA ASP A 509 -4.01 -12.16 -11.89
C ASP A 509 -5.19 -12.08 -10.91
N SER A 510 -6.14 -11.15 -11.14
CA SER A 510 -7.23 -10.80 -10.22
C SER A 510 -8.20 -11.96 -9.91
N ARG A 511 -7.95 -13.14 -10.47
CA ARG A 511 -8.71 -14.38 -10.27
C ARG A 511 -8.47 -15.02 -8.90
N THR A 512 -7.35 -14.72 -8.23
CA THR A 512 -7.08 -15.10 -6.84
C THR A 512 -7.46 -13.99 -5.85
N THR A 513 -8.41 -13.12 -6.23
CA THR A 513 -8.94 -12.08 -5.34
C THR A 513 -9.28 -12.69 -4.00
N PRO A 514 -8.78 -12.13 -2.87
CA PRO A 514 -9.20 -12.52 -1.55
C PRO A 514 -10.73 -12.51 -1.56
N GLN A 515 -11.34 -13.66 -1.24
CA GLN A 515 -12.79 -13.74 -1.09
C GLN A 515 -13.18 -12.60 -0.15
N PRO A 516 -14.02 -11.64 -0.60
CA PRO A 516 -14.33 -10.48 0.20
C PRO A 516 -14.85 -10.99 1.53
N TYR A 517 -14.18 -10.61 2.62
CA TYR A 517 -14.60 -10.97 3.96
C TYR A 517 -16.09 -10.74 4.08
N HIS A 518 -16.87 -11.83 4.15
CA HIS A 518 -18.31 -11.69 4.09
C HIS A 518 -18.72 -10.87 5.32
N PRO A 519 -19.34 -9.69 5.15
CA PRO A 519 -19.73 -8.83 6.27
C PRO A 519 -20.69 -9.54 7.24
N ILE A 520 -21.27 -10.66 6.81
CA ILE A 520 -22.04 -11.61 7.62
C ILE A 520 -21.22 -12.12 8.83
N LEU A 521 -19.91 -12.33 8.69
CA LEU A 521 -19.04 -12.81 9.78
C LEU A 521 -18.92 -11.79 10.94
N LEU A 522 -19.14 -10.49 10.67
CA LEU A 522 -19.15 -9.45 11.71
C LEU A 522 -20.40 -9.51 12.61
N PHE A 523 -21.45 -10.21 12.18
CA PHE A 523 -22.71 -10.34 12.91
C PHE A 523 -23.11 -11.77 13.19
N ALA A 524 -22.31 -12.75 12.77
CA ALA A 524 -22.64 -14.16 12.92
C ALA A 524 -23.00 -14.50 14.37
N ILE A 525 -22.18 -14.06 15.33
CA ILE A 525 -22.39 -14.39 16.75
C ILE A 525 -23.66 -13.72 17.32
N PRO A 526 -23.86 -12.39 17.24
CA PRO A 526 -25.11 -11.76 17.67
C PRO A 526 -26.36 -12.34 16.99
N LEU A 527 -26.29 -12.57 15.68
CA LEU A 527 -27.42 -13.06 14.89
C LEU A 527 -27.78 -14.50 15.28
N GLU A 528 -26.78 -15.37 15.44
CA GLU A 528 -26.95 -16.74 15.93
C GLU A 528 -27.58 -16.77 17.32
N ILE A 529 -27.12 -15.92 18.26
CA ILE A 529 -27.74 -15.84 19.59
C ILE A 529 -29.22 -15.48 19.47
N ILE A 530 -29.56 -14.49 18.64
CA ILE A 530 -30.95 -14.06 18.44
C ILE A 530 -31.78 -15.19 17.81
N LEU A 531 -31.26 -15.85 16.78
CA LEU A 531 -31.92 -16.96 16.07
C LEU A 531 -32.15 -18.17 16.97
N VAL A 532 -31.12 -18.62 17.69
CA VAL A 532 -31.23 -19.74 18.64
C VAL A 532 -32.23 -19.40 19.75
N SER A 533 -32.19 -18.18 20.26
CA SER A 533 -33.14 -17.71 21.28
C SER A 533 -34.57 -17.66 20.75
N ALA A 534 -34.74 -17.30 19.48
CA ALA A 534 -36.03 -17.27 18.81
C ALA A 534 -36.62 -18.68 18.66
N VAL A 535 -35.82 -19.63 18.15
CA VAL A 535 -36.20 -21.03 17.97
C VAL A 535 -36.55 -21.68 19.31
N LEU A 536 -35.72 -21.49 20.34
CA LEU A 536 -36.01 -22.01 21.69
C LEU A 536 -37.27 -21.38 22.29
N GLY A 537 -37.53 -20.11 22.00
CA GLY A 537 -38.76 -19.43 22.38
C GLY A 537 -40.00 -20.06 21.74
N LEU A 538 -39.93 -20.34 20.44
CA LEU A 538 -40.99 -21.01 19.67
C LEU A 538 -41.26 -22.42 20.22
N ILE A 539 -40.21 -23.23 20.44
CA ILE A 539 -40.33 -24.59 20.98
C ILE A 539 -41.00 -24.57 22.37
N ARG A 540 -40.64 -23.59 23.22
CA ARG A 540 -41.18 -23.46 24.58
C ARG A 540 -42.49 -22.67 24.66
N ARG A 541 -43.06 -22.24 23.52
CA ARG A 541 -44.27 -21.40 23.43
C ARG A 541 -44.17 -20.10 24.25
N ILE A 542 -42.97 -19.57 24.42
CA ILE A 542 -42.72 -18.28 25.07
C ILE A 542 -42.81 -17.19 23.99
N PRO A 543 -43.44 -16.03 24.27
CA PRO A 543 -43.43 -14.92 23.32
C PRO A 543 -42.00 -14.58 22.88
N LEU A 544 -41.79 -14.50 21.57
CA LEU A 544 -40.46 -14.36 20.94
C LEU A 544 -39.58 -13.29 21.61
N SER A 545 -40.17 -12.13 21.88
CA SER A 545 -39.50 -11.01 22.54
C SER A 545 -39.02 -11.31 23.96
N VAL A 546 -39.82 -12.03 24.73
CA VAL A 546 -39.46 -12.45 26.10
C VAL A 546 -38.37 -13.52 26.04
N ALA A 547 -38.45 -14.44 25.09
CA ALA A 547 -37.43 -15.48 24.89
C ALA A 547 -36.08 -14.86 24.50
N VAL A 548 -36.05 -13.98 23.50
CA VAL A 548 -34.83 -13.28 23.04
C VAL A 548 -34.24 -12.44 24.17
N VAL A 549 -35.03 -11.56 24.82
CA VAL A 549 -34.52 -10.71 25.90
C VAL A 549 -33.96 -11.54 27.05
N ARG A 550 -34.67 -12.58 27.52
CA ARG A 550 -34.18 -13.42 28.63
C ARG A 550 -32.96 -14.23 28.24
N SER A 551 -32.90 -14.73 27.01
CA SER A 551 -31.77 -15.52 26.52
C SER A 551 -30.53 -14.64 26.36
N VAL A 552 -30.64 -13.53 25.61
CA VAL A 552 -29.54 -12.55 25.43
C VAL A 552 -29.05 -12.02 26.78
N THR A 553 -29.94 -11.65 27.71
CA THR A 553 -29.53 -11.19 29.05
C THR A 553 -28.71 -12.24 29.81
N ARG A 554 -29.00 -13.53 29.61
CA ARG A 554 -28.32 -14.63 30.30
C ARG A 554 -27.04 -15.07 29.59
N SER A 555 -27.00 -15.04 28.26
CA SER A 555 -25.87 -15.51 27.47
C SER A 555 -24.85 -14.41 27.18
N ALA A 556 -25.26 -13.13 27.10
CA ALA A 556 -24.39 -12.06 26.62
C ALA A 556 -23.06 -11.95 27.37
N ALA A 557 -23.05 -12.07 28.70
CA ALA A 557 -21.82 -12.03 29.48
C ALA A 557 -20.88 -13.19 29.13
N ALA A 558 -21.42 -14.41 29.03
CA ALA A 558 -20.64 -15.59 28.66
C ALA A 558 -20.16 -15.52 27.20
N THR A 559 -21.02 -15.10 26.26
CA THR A 559 -20.65 -14.97 24.85
C THR A 559 -19.63 -13.86 24.64
N THR A 560 -19.77 -12.72 25.33
CA THR A 560 -18.76 -11.64 25.31
C THR A 560 -17.45 -12.15 25.88
N ALA A 561 -17.47 -12.86 27.01
CA ALA A 561 -16.26 -13.41 27.61
C ALA A 561 -15.55 -14.39 26.67
N VAL A 562 -16.29 -15.30 26.03
CA VAL A 562 -15.74 -16.24 25.03
C VAL A 562 -15.20 -15.48 23.82
N GLY A 563 -15.93 -14.51 23.28
CA GLY A 563 -15.48 -13.69 22.16
C GLY A 563 -14.21 -12.91 22.46
N VAL A 564 -14.09 -12.36 23.67
CA VAL A 564 -12.87 -11.67 24.15
C VAL A 564 -11.69 -12.64 24.32
N LEU A 565 -11.93 -13.87 24.77
CA LEU A 565 -10.87 -14.88 24.87
C LEU A 565 -10.40 -15.34 23.48
N ILE A 566 -11.32 -15.57 22.54
CA ILE A 566 -10.99 -15.86 21.13
C ILE A 566 -10.23 -14.69 20.52
N TYR A 567 -10.69 -13.46 20.74
CA TYR A 567 -9.99 -12.26 20.34
C TYR A 567 -8.55 -12.22 20.89
N GLY A 568 -8.35 -12.58 22.16
CA GLY A 568 -7.02 -12.68 22.75
C GLY A 568 -6.13 -13.70 22.03
N ILE A 569 -6.67 -14.84 21.61
CA ILE A 569 -5.96 -15.82 20.78
C ILE A 569 -5.63 -15.21 19.40
N CYS A 570 -6.57 -14.51 18.77
CA CYS A 570 -6.34 -13.80 17.51
C CYS A 570 -5.22 -12.77 17.63
N VAL A 571 -5.14 -12.00 18.73
CA VAL A 571 -4.07 -11.03 18.97
C VAL A 571 -2.69 -11.70 19.04
N LEU A 572 -2.60 -12.91 19.61
CA LEU A 572 -1.37 -13.69 19.60
C LEU A 572 -1.01 -14.19 18.19
N GLY A 573 -2.02 -14.57 17.39
CA GLY A 573 -1.85 -14.89 15.96
C GLY A 573 -1.32 -13.71 15.17
N ILE A 574 -1.97 -12.54 15.29
CA ILE A 574 -1.53 -11.28 14.68
C ILE A 574 -0.08 -10.98 15.05
N LEU A 575 0.30 -11.10 16.33
CA LEU A 575 1.68 -10.83 16.75
C LEU A 575 2.70 -11.75 16.07
N ARG A 576 2.36 -13.02 15.86
CA ARG A 576 3.22 -13.98 15.13
C ARG A 576 3.34 -13.61 13.67
N ASP A 577 2.24 -13.26 13.02
CA ASP A 577 2.22 -12.91 11.60
C ASP A 577 2.96 -11.59 11.36
N GLU A 578 2.75 -10.59 12.23
CA GLU A 578 3.51 -9.34 12.28
C GLU A 578 5.01 -9.57 12.46
N HIS A 579 5.41 -10.49 13.33
CA HIS A 579 6.83 -10.81 13.51
C HIS A 579 7.45 -11.43 12.25
N THR A 580 6.70 -12.31 11.58
CA THR A 580 7.12 -12.94 10.32
C THR A 580 7.24 -11.89 9.21
N LEU A 581 6.24 -11.01 9.11
CA LEU A 581 6.22 -9.91 8.15
C LEU A 581 7.35 -8.89 8.42
N ARG A 582 7.66 -8.59 9.68
CA ARG A 582 8.81 -7.75 10.07
C ARG A 582 10.12 -8.30 9.53
N GLN A 583 10.38 -9.59 9.79
CA GLN A 583 11.62 -10.23 9.33
C GLN A 583 11.76 -10.16 7.80
N GLN A 584 10.65 -10.38 7.08
CA GLN A 584 10.61 -10.23 5.64
C GLN A 584 10.86 -8.78 5.20
N ASN A 585 10.16 -7.80 5.80
CA ASN A 585 10.32 -6.39 5.46
C ASN A 585 11.74 -5.89 5.73
N ASP A 586 12.34 -6.28 6.85
CA ASP A 586 13.74 -5.95 7.19
C ASP A 586 14.70 -6.45 6.12
N TRP A 587 14.45 -7.64 5.58
CA TRP A 587 15.28 -8.22 4.54
C TRP A 587 15.08 -7.54 3.18
N ILE A 588 13.83 -7.34 2.77
CA ILE A 588 13.47 -6.64 1.54
C ILE A 588 14.11 -5.23 1.53
N LEU A 589 14.05 -4.52 2.66
CA LEU A 589 14.64 -3.20 2.78
C LEU A 589 16.17 -3.18 2.69
N GLN A 590 16.85 -4.26 3.08
CA GLN A 590 18.30 -4.34 2.99
C GLN A 590 18.75 -4.62 1.55
N ASN A 591 18.15 -5.63 0.90
CA ASN A 591 18.47 -6.03 -0.46
C ASN A 591 17.37 -6.94 -1.04
N GLU A 592 16.34 -6.33 -1.63
CA GLU A 592 15.21 -7.06 -2.24
C GLU A 592 15.67 -8.07 -3.31
N PRO A 593 16.57 -7.75 -4.26
CA PRO A 593 17.04 -8.74 -5.24
C PRO A 593 17.69 -9.99 -4.64
N GLN A 594 18.51 -9.84 -3.59
CA GLN A 594 19.11 -11.00 -2.90
C GLN A 594 18.06 -11.85 -2.18
N TYR A 595 17.05 -11.21 -1.57
CA TYR A 595 15.92 -11.92 -0.97
C TYR A 595 15.16 -12.75 -2.02
N LEU A 596 14.88 -12.17 -3.19
CA LEU A 596 14.24 -12.88 -4.31
C LEU A 596 15.10 -14.07 -4.79
N ALA A 597 16.41 -13.88 -4.90
CA ALA A 597 17.33 -14.95 -5.27
C ALA A 597 17.29 -16.12 -4.29
N GLN A 598 17.32 -15.82 -2.98
CA GLN A 598 17.22 -16.85 -1.95
C GLN A 598 15.89 -17.61 -2.01
N ARG A 599 14.77 -16.92 -2.23
CA ARG A 599 13.46 -17.55 -2.41
C ARG A 599 13.42 -18.44 -3.66
N ALA A 600 14.12 -18.04 -4.72
CA ALA A 600 14.27 -18.84 -5.93
C ALA A 600 15.40 -19.90 -5.84
N HIS A 601 15.98 -20.13 -4.65
CA HIS A 601 17.11 -21.03 -4.41
C HIS A 601 18.30 -20.80 -5.36
N GLN A 602 18.62 -19.53 -5.61
CA GLN A 602 19.68 -19.09 -6.51
C GLN A 602 20.50 -17.96 -5.93
N THR A 603 21.66 -17.71 -6.54
CA THR A 603 22.52 -16.58 -6.20
C THR A 603 22.20 -15.40 -7.11
N TRP A 604 22.01 -14.22 -6.53
CA TRP A 604 21.84 -13.00 -7.31
C TRP A 604 23.15 -12.70 -8.08
N PRO A 605 23.11 -12.46 -9.40
CA PRO A 605 24.33 -12.23 -10.16
C PRO A 605 25.06 -10.94 -9.74
N GLY A 606 26.36 -11.02 -9.48
CA GLY A 606 27.19 -9.89 -9.07
C GLY A 606 27.46 -8.87 -10.18
N VAL A 607 28.30 -7.87 -9.89
CA VAL A 607 28.76 -6.87 -10.87
C VAL A 607 29.69 -7.55 -11.89
N THR A 608 29.41 -7.35 -13.17
CA THR A 608 30.28 -7.86 -14.24
C THR A 608 31.61 -7.12 -14.24
N GLN A 609 32.70 -7.87 -14.34
CA GLN A 609 34.05 -7.32 -14.44
C GLN A 609 34.33 -6.91 -15.89
N TRP A 610 34.68 -5.64 -16.10
CA TRP A 610 35.00 -5.12 -17.42
C TRP A 610 36.52 -5.04 -17.61
N PRO A 611 37.06 -5.35 -18.80
CA PRO A 611 38.48 -5.21 -19.07
C PRO A 611 38.91 -3.75 -18.92
N LYS A 612 40.06 -3.46 -18.30
CA LYS A 612 40.55 -2.07 -18.20
C LYS A 612 40.65 -1.48 -19.61
N SER A 613 40.10 -0.29 -19.84
CA SER A 613 40.24 0.37 -21.13
C SER A 613 41.73 0.66 -21.34
N GLU A 614 42.31 0.14 -22.42
CA GLU A 614 43.61 0.59 -22.89
C GLU A 614 43.44 2.06 -23.28
N SER A 615 44.07 2.94 -22.49
CA SER A 615 43.93 4.40 -22.57
C SER A 615 44.64 4.98 -23.80
#